data_AF-A0A1Q8ZC78-F1
#
_entry.id   AF-A0A1Q8ZC78-F1
#
_cell.length_a   1.000
_cell.length_b   1.000
_cell.length_c   1.000
_cell.angle_alpha   90.00
_cell.angle_beta   90.00
_cell.angle_gamma   90.00
#
_symmetry.space_group_name_H-M   'P 1'
#
loop_
_entity.id
_entity.type
_entity.pdbx_description
1 polymer ?
#
loop_
_entity_poly.entity_id
_entity_poly.type
_entity_poly.pdbx_seq_one_letter_code
_entity_poly.pdbx_strand_id
1 'polypeptide(L)'
;MRLFPSSARQRGRFVYLGLILGLACSLNPPIEVARAIEPPDAASLAIQRLQKMFSPAIQSVLKACQEEGKVDLAAGADQDGSVICGNGSRNSTVLFSEFVTTYSDIVAASGLIGLQTLLKDNPRLKPETIITLLNTPNGKTALRSQLRKVITQSELVAKSSPQSVNLLTDKVIQRVEPSLKSPSTFKQVLGTSDQYRRVVENFCTPPGMPVKQAQTMVPGLSSVQLYAICVQESGLAEEIRRRSKT
;
A
#
# COMPACT_ATOMS: atom_id res chain seq x y z
N MET A 1 16.92 20.65 -40.14
CA MET A 1 15.70 20.01 -39.61
C MET A 1 15.97 18.52 -39.41
N ARG A 2 16.13 18.08 -38.16
CA ARG A 2 15.82 16.73 -37.62
C ARG A 2 16.05 16.81 -36.11
N LEU A 3 14.94 16.68 -35.38
CA LEU A 3 14.79 16.85 -33.94
C LEU A 3 14.88 15.47 -33.25
N PHE A 4 15.66 15.43 -32.16
CA PHE A 4 15.68 14.53 -30.98
C PHE A 4 15.62 12.99 -31.14
N PRO A 5 16.55 12.24 -30.52
CA PRO A 5 16.25 10.92 -30.00
C PRO A 5 15.49 11.04 -28.66
N SER A 6 14.35 10.36 -28.60
CA SER A 6 13.52 10.16 -27.42
C SER A 6 14.31 9.48 -26.31
N SER A 7 14.57 10.22 -25.24
CA SER A 7 15.03 9.68 -23.96
C SER A 7 13.81 9.22 -23.17
N ALA A 8 13.38 7.97 -23.40
CA ALA A 8 12.43 7.26 -22.54
C ALA A 8 13.12 6.92 -21.20
N ARG A 9 13.29 7.96 -20.37
CA ARG A 9 13.88 7.87 -19.04
C ARG A 9 12.88 7.15 -18.12
N GLN A 10 13.27 5.97 -17.64
CA GLN A 10 12.61 5.22 -16.56
C GLN A 10 12.10 6.17 -15.47
N ARG A 11 10.79 6.38 -15.40
CA ARG A 11 10.10 7.10 -14.32
C ARG A 11 9.06 6.18 -13.69
N GLY A 12 9.53 5.10 -13.06
CA GLY A 12 8.74 4.37 -12.07
C GLY A 12 8.81 5.14 -10.75
N ARG A 13 7.84 6.00 -10.47
CA ARG A 13 7.76 6.74 -9.20
C ARG A 13 6.93 5.92 -8.19
N PHE A 14 7.55 5.60 -7.07
CA PHE A 14 7.13 4.52 -6.16
C PHE A 14 6.13 4.97 -5.06
N VAL A 15 5.30 4.01 -4.65
CA VAL A 15 3.91 4.14 -4.19
C VAL A 15 3.69 4.32 -2.68
N TYR A 16 4.68 4.09 -1.83
CA TYR A 16 4.39 3.63 -0.46
C TYR A 16 4.58 4.69 0.65
N LEU A 17 4.98 5.92 0.32
CA LEU A 17 5.40 6.92 1.31
C LEU A 17 4.27 7.75 1.95
N GLY A 18 3.10 7.87 1.30
CA GLY A 18 2.08 8.86 1.72
C GLY A 18 1.27 8.49 2.96
N LEU A 19 1.16 7.19 3.29
CA LEU A 19 0.28 6.70 4.34
C LEU A 19 0.86 6.90 5.76
N ILE A 20 2.19 6.87 5.88
CA ILE A 20 2.89 6.99 7.17
C ILE A 20 2.93 8.44 7.68
N LEU A 21 2.85 9.43 6.80
CA LEU A 21 3.01 10.86 7.17
C LEU A 21 1.70 11.63 7.28
N GLY A 22 0.65 11.22 6.55
CA GLY A 22 -0.62 11.94 6.50
C GLY A 22 -1.42 11.93 7.80
N LEU A 23 -1.26 10.90 8.63
CA LEU A 23 -2.02 10.74 9.87
C LEU A 23 -1.45 11.57 11.03
N ALA A 24 -0.15 11.87 11.05
CA ALA A 24 0.47 12.69 12.09
C ALA A 24 0.08 14.18 11.97
N CYS A 25 -0.10 14.72 10.75
CA CYS A 25 -0.45 16.13 10.54
C CYS A 25 -1.94 16.46 10.72
N SER A 26 -2.83 15.46 10.77
CA SER A 26 -4.29 15.67 10.87
C SER A 26 -4.80 15.74 12.31
N LEU A 27 -3.90 15.53 13.28
CA LEU A 27 -4.22 15.24 14.68
C LEU A 27 -4.02 16.43 15.64
N ASN A 28 -3.51 17.57 15.16
CA ASN A 28 -3.31 18.80 15.95
C ASN A 28 -3.96 20.00 15.25
N PRO A 29 -4.78 20.83 15.93
CA PRO A 29 -5.08 22.17 15.46
C PRO A 29 -3.93 23.14 15.84
N PRO A 30 -3.93 24.35 15.27
CA PRO A 30 -3.04 24.77 14.19
C PRO A 30 -1.61 25.06 14.69
N ILE A 31 -0.63 24.30 14.21
CA ILE A 31 0.75 24.81 14.09
C ILE A 31 1.22 24.41 12.70
N GLU A 32 1.37 25.43 11.85
CA GLU A 32 2.07 25.36 10.58
C GLU A 32 3.41 24.63 10.75
N VAL A 33 3.56 23.46 10.14
CA VAL A 33 4.62 23.17 9.16
C VAL A 33 4.08 22.06 8.26
N ALA A 34 3.22 22.42 7.31
CA ALA A 34 2.93 21.56 6.17
C ALA A 34 4.14 21.59 5.21
N ARG A 35 5.26 20.98 5.61
CA ARG A 35 6.27 20.58 4.63
C ARG A 35 5.74 19.34 3.95
N ALA A 36 5.24 19.53 2.73
CA ALA A 36 5.16 18.44 1.77
C ALA A 36 6.58 17.91 1.59
N ILE A 37 6.89 16.78 2.25
CA ILE A 37 8.16 16.09 2.03
C ILE A 37 8.21 15.75 0.54
N GLU A 38 9.26 16.25 -0.12
CA GLU A 38 9.47 16.08 -1.55
C GLU A 38 9.43 14.60 -1.91
N PRO A 39 8.87 14.25 -3.09
CA PRO A 39 8.84 12.86 -3.54
C PRO A 39 10.28 12.33 -3.60
N PRO A 40 10.53 11.09 -3.16
CA PRO A 40 11.88 10.56 -3.06
C PRO A 40 12.54 10.50 -4.44
N ASP A 41 13.62 11.24 -4.64
CA ASP A 41 14.38 11.29 -5.91
C ASP A 41 15.45 10.19 -6.03
N ALA A 42 15.36 9.12 -5.24
CA ALA A 42 16.19 7.92 -5.36
C ALA A 42 15.34 6.66 -5.12
N ALA A 43 15.44 5.67 -6.02
CA ALA A 43 14.71 4.41 -5.92
C ALA A 43 14.98 3.72 -4.58
N SER A 44 14.02 3.80 -3.64
CA SER A 44 14.12 3.21 -2.30
C SER A 44 14.59 1.76 -2.36
N LEU A 45 15.70 1.45 -1.68
CA LEU A 45 16.23 0.09 -1.60
C LEU A 45 15.24 -0.85 -0.90
N ALA A 46 14.50 -0.34 0.10
CA ALA A 46 13.48 -1.13 0.78
C ALA A 46 12.32 -1.49 -0.16
N ILE A 47 11.88 -0.56 -1.02
CA ILE A 47 10.84 -0.86 -2.03
C ILE A 47 11.35 -1.89 -3.04
N GLN A 48 12.59 -1.76 -3.51
CA GLN A 48 13.18 -2.75 -4.42
C GLN A 48 13.28 -4.14 -3.77
N ARG A 49 13.64 -4.19 -2.48
CA ARG A 49 13.64 -5.44 -1.70
C ARG A 49 12.23 -6.02 -1.62
N LEU A 50 11.25 -5.23 -1.16
CA LEU A 50 9.85 -5.64 -1.07
C LEU A 50 9.32 -6.21 -2.38
N GLN A 51 9.61 -5.56 -3.51
CA GLN A 51 9.19 -6.05 -4.83
C GLN A 51 9.80 -7.42 -5.17
N LYS A 52 11.05 -7.68 -4.79
CA LYS A 52 11.71 -8.97 -4.98
C LYS A 52 11.17 -10.07 -4.06
N MET A 53 10.63 -9.70 -2.90
CA MET A 53 10.01 -10.62 -1.95
C MET A 53 8.70 -11.23 -2.48
N PHE A 54 8.02 -10.55 -3.42
CA PHE A 54 6.72 -10.99 -3.93
C PHE A 54 6.84 -12.04 -5.04
N SER A 55 5.93 -13.02 -5.01
CA SER A 55 5.78 -14.03 -6.06
C SER A 55 5.62 -13.43 -7.46
N PRO A 56 6.03 -14.14 -8.53
CA PRO A 56 5.79 -13.70 -9.91
C PRO A 56 4.31 -13.37 -10.19
N ALA A 57 3.38 -14.10 -9.57
CA ALA A 57 1.94 -13.81 -9.68
C ALA A 57 1.60 -12.43 -9.10
N ILE A 58 2.04 -12.13 -7.88
CA ILE A 58 1.83 -10.82 -7.25
C ILE A 58 2.52 -9.71 -8.07
N GLN A 59 3.73 -9.95 -8.56
CA GLN A 59 4.43 -8.99 -9.41
C GLN A 59 3.68 -8.73 -10.73
N SER A 60 3.08 -9.75 -11.34
CA SER A 60 2.24 -9.59 -12.54
C SER A 60 1.03 -8.71 -12.25
N VAL A 61 0.36 -8.93 -11.12
CA VAL A 61 -0.74 -8.06 -10.67
C VAL A 61 -0.30 -6.61 -10.49
N LEU A 62 0.84 -6.38 -9.85
CA LEU A 62 1.38 -5.03 -9.61
C LEU A 62 1.90 -4.34 -10.87
N LYS A 63 2.12 -5.09 -11.96
CA LYS A 63 2.55 -4.57 -13.27
C LYS A 63 1.40 -4.55 -14.28
N ALA A 64 0.18 -4.90 -13.88
CA ALA A 64 -0.98 -4.89 -14.75
C ALA A 64 -1.14 -3.51 -15.40
N CYS A 65 -1.32 -3.50 -16.73
CA CYS A 65 -1.49 -2.30 -17.54
C CYS A 65 -0.35 -1.27 -17.45
N GLN A 66 0.84 -1.63 -16.93
CA GLN A 66 1.91 -0.66 -16.70
C GLN A 66 2.40 -0.02 -18.01
N GLU A 67 2.39 -0.78 -19.10
CA GLU A 67 2.80 -0.31 -20.43
C GLU A 67 1.61 0.30 -21.22
N GLU A 68 0.39 -0.05 -20.82
CA GLU A 68 -0.88 0.28 -21.48
C GLU A 68 -1.62 1.47 -20.84
N GLY A 69 -0.91 2.33 -20.11
CA GLY A 69 -1.49 3.56 -19.54
C GLY A 69 -2.08 3.40 -18.14
N LYS A 70 -1.68 2.36 -17.40
CA LYS A 70 -2.05 2.03 -16.01
C LYS A 70 -3.46 1.46 -15.90
N VAL A 71 -3.83 0.97 -14.73
CA VAL A 71 -5.14 0.37 -14.51
C VAL A 71 -6.24 1.43 -14.45
N ASP A 72 -7.33 1.19 -15.16
CA ASP A 72 -8.58 1.94 -15.09
C ASP A 72 -9.72 1.00 -14.67
N LEU A 73 -10.13 1.09 -13.42
CA LEU A 73 -11.26 0.37 -12.83
C LEU A 73 -12.56 1.15 -13.07
N ALA A 74 -12.85 1.45 -14.34
CA ALA A 74 -14.09 2.11 -14.73
C ALA A 74 -15.32 1.25 -14.38
N ALA A 75 -16.46 1.89 -14.18
CA ALA A 75 -17.72 1.21 -13.88
C ALA A 75 -18.06 0.14 -14.95
N GLY A 76 -18.39 -1.09 -14.51
CA GLY A 76 -18.73 -2.22 -15.38
C GLY A 76 -17.57 -3.21 -15.62
N ALA A 77 -16.31 -2.84 -15.34
CA ALA A 77 -15.17 -3.76 -15.39
C ALA A 77 -15.26 -4.89 -14.33
N ASP A 78 -16.01 -4.65 -13.26
CA ASP A 78 -16.33 -5.64 -12.24
C ASP A 78 -17.33 -6.70 -12.73
N GLN A 79 -18.18 -6.37 -13.72
CA GLN A 79 -19.23 -7.26 -14.22
C GLN A 79 -18.70 -8.35 -15.16
N ASP A 80 -17.69 -8.02 -15.97
CA ASP A 80 -16.99 -8.99 -16.84
C ASP A 80 -15.70 -9.54 -16.22
N GLY A 81 -15.28 -9.00 -15.08
CA GLY A 81 -14.12 -9.45 -14.31
C GLY A 81 -12.77 -9.04 -14.89
N SER A 82 -12.74 -8.26 -15.97
CA SER A 82 -11.51 -7.83 -16.64
C SER A 82 -10.95 -6.52 -16.07
N VAL A 83 -9.63 -6.34 -16.16
CA VAL A 83 -8.99 -5.04 -15.92
C VAL A 83 -8.93 -4.26 -17.23
N ILE A 84 -9.44 -3.03 -17.22
CA ILE A 84 -9.27 -2.09 -18.34
C ILE A 84 -7.98 -1.31 -18.11
N CYS A 85 -7.16 -1.17 -19.14
CA CYS A 85 -5.97 -0.33 -19.11
C CYS A 85 -6.29 1.11 -19.56
N GLY A 86 -5.45 2.09 -19.21
CA GLY A 86 -5.69 3.50 -19.51
C GLY A 86 -5.75 3.84 -21.00
N ASN A 87 -5.24 2.98 -21.89
CA ASN A 87 -5.44 3.06 -23.33
C ASN A 87 -6.77 2.45 -23.83
N GLY A 88 -7.64 1.98 -22.92
CA GLY A 88 -8.91 1.33 -23.21
C GLY A 88 -8.84 -0.18 -23.49
N SER A 89 -7.64 -0.78 -23.52
CA SER A 89 -7.49 -2.21 -23.79
C SER A 89 -7.93 -3.08 -22.61
N ARG A 90 -8.35 -4.31 -22.91
CA ARG A 90 -8.79 -5.33 -21.93
C ARG A 90 -7.95 -6.61 -22.01
N ASN A 91 -6.75 -6.51 -22.57
CA ASN A 91 -5.86 -7.64 -22.83
C ASN A 91 -5.06 -8.08 -21.60
N SER A 92 -5.23 -7.40 -20.45
CA SER A 92 -4.60 -7.78 -19.20
C SER A 92 -5.03 -9.19 -18.80
N THR A 93 -4.05 -10.06 -18.53
CA THR A 93 -4.30 -11.41 -18.00
C THR A 93 -4.71 -11.39 -16.53
N VAL A 94 -4.59 -10.24 -15.85
CA VAL A 94 -4.94 -10.05 -14.45
C VAL A 94 -6.42 -9.73 -14.32
N LEU A 95 -7.09 -10.46 -13.43
CA LEU A 95 -8.52 -10.27 -13.14
C LEU A 95 -8.75 -9.04 -12.25
N PHE A 96 -9.90 -8.40 -12.43
CA PHE A 96 -10.33 -7.24 -11.66
C PHE A 96 -10.25 -7.49 -10.14
N SER A 97 -10.81 -8.61 -9.69
CA SER A 97 -10.88 -8.97 -8.28
C SER A 97 -9.50 -9.23 -7.67
N GLU A 98 -8.58 -9.80 -8.46
CA GLU A 98 -7.21 -10.09 -8.06
C GLU A 98 -6.40 -8.80 -7.93
N PHE A 99 -6.53 -7.88 -8.89
CA PHE A 99 -5.90 -6.57 -8.84
C PHE A 99 -6.39 -5.77 -7.62
N VAL A 100 -7.70 -5.60 -7.50
CA VAL A 100 -8.31 -4.83 -6.40
C VAL A 100 -7.92 -5.41 -5.04
N THR A 101 -7.96 -6.73 -4.89
CA THR A 101 -7.60 -7.39 -3.61
C THR A 101 -6.13 -7.24 -3.29
N THR A 102 -5.25 -7.64 -4.20
CA THR A 102 -3.79 -7.62 -3.98
C THR A 102 -3.29 -6.22 -3.69
N TYR A 103 -3.69 -5.25 -4.51
CA TYR A 103 -3.27 -3.87 -4.32
C TYR A 103 -3.79 -3.29 -3.00
N SER A 104 -5.07 -3.51 -2.69
CA SER A 104 -5.66 -3.00 -1.45
C SER A 104 -5.02 -3.62 -0.21
N ASP A 105 -4.68 -4.91 -0.26
CA ASP A 105 -4.03 -5.60 0.85
C ASP A 105 -2.61 -5.08 1.11
N ILE A 106 -1.82 -4.84 0.06
CA ILE A 106 -0.46 -4.29 0.18
C ILE A 106 -0.50 -2.85 0.72
N VAL A 107 -1.42 -2.01 0.23
CA VAL A 107 -1.57 -0.63 0.72
C VAL A 107 -2.07 -0.62 2.17
N ALA A 108 -3.02 -1.48 2.52
CA ALA A 108 -3.50 -1.65 3.89
C ALA A 108 -2.38 -2.09 4.83
N ALA A 109 -1.61 -3.10 4.43
CA ALA A 109 -0.45 -3.59 5.16
C ALA A 109 0.58 -2.48 5.42
N SER A 110 0.93 -1.74 4.36
CA SER A 110 1.86 -0.61 4.44
C SER A 110 1.38 0.47 5.41
N GLY A 111 0.08 0.78 5.37
CA GLY A 111 -0.53 1.75 6.27
C GLY A 111 -0.52 1.30 7.73
N LEU A 112 -0.85 0.04 8.01
CA LEU A 112 -0.84 -0.52 9.36
C LEU A 112 0.57 -0.55 9.97
N ILE A 113 1.57 -0.97 9.21
CA ILE A 113 2.98 -0.94 9.65
C ILE A 113 3.47 0.50 9.87
N GLY A 114 3.06 1.43 9.01
CA GLY A 114 3.33 2.85 9.21
C GLY A 114 2.77 3.38 10.53
N LEU A 115 1.50 3.07 10.82
CA LEU A 115 0.88 3.43 12.08
C LEU A 115 1.59 2.81 13.29
N GLN A 116 1.98 1.53 13.21
CA GLN A 116 2.75 0.89 14.28
C GLN A 116 4.11 1.57 14.49
N THR A 117 4.77 1.99 13.41
CA THR A 117 6.06 2.69 13.48
C THR A 117 5.92 4.06 14.14
N LEU A 118 4.89 4.83 13.78
CA LEU A 118 4.59 6.12 14.42
C LEU A 118 4.37 5.99 15.93
N LEU A 119 3.68 4.93 16.37
CA LEU A 119 3.45 4.66 17.79
C LEU A 119 4.73 4.30 18.53
N LYS A 120 5.62 3.51 17.91
CA LYS A 120 6.94 3.19 18.47
C LYS A 120 7.80 4.45 18.67
N ASP A 121 7.70 5.41 17.75
CA ASP A 121 8.46 6.67 17.83
C ASP A 121 7.84 7.71 18.78
N ASN A 122 6.57 7.56 19.14
CA ASN A 122 5.84 8.49 20.02
C ASN A 122 5.30 7.74 21.24
N PRO A 123 6.10 7.56 22.30
CA PRO A 123 5.70 6.78 23.48
C PRO A 123 4.49 7.37 24.25
N ARG A 124 4.10 8.62 23.94
CA ARG A 124 2.88 9.25 24.48
C ARG A 124 1.60 8.84 23.75
N LEU A 125 1.72 8.34 22.52
CA LEU A 125 0.57 7.89 21.73
C LEU A 125 0.32 6.41 22.03
N LYS A 126 -0.92 6.11 22.41
CA LYS A 126 -1.37 4.73 22.60
C LYS A 126 -2.14 4.26 21.37
N PRO A 127 -2.11 2.97 21.00
CA PRO A 127 -2.92 2.44 19.90
C PRO A 127 -4.40 2.79 20.00
N GLU A 128 -4.91 2.82 21.24
CA GLU A 128 -6.29 3.18 21.56
C GLU A 128 -6.62 4.60 21.09
N THR A 129 -5.68 5.56 21.22
CA THR A 129 -5.85 6.95 20.75
C THR A 129 -6.00 7.03 19.23
N ILE A 130 -5.20 6.27 18.47
CA ILE A 130 -5.27 6.24 17.01
C ILE A 130 -6.59 5.64 16.55
N ILE A 131 -7.01 4.55 17.20
CA ILE A 131 -8.28 3.89 16.92
C ILE A 131 -9.45 4.84 17.19
N THR A 132 -9.46 5.51 18.34
CA THR A 132 -10.50 6.49 18.68
C THR A 132 -10.55 7.61 17.65
N LEU A 133 -9.41 8.17 17.25
CA LEU A 133 -9.37 9.23 16.24
C LEU A 133 -9.92 8.73 14.90
N LEU A 134 -9.41 7.61 14.39
CA LEU A 134 -9.79 7.06 13.10
C LEU A 134 -11.26 6.65 13.05
N ASN A 135 -11.90 6.43 14.19
CA ASN A 135 -13.34 6.15 14.27
C ASN A 135 -14.23 7.41 14.24
N THR A 136 -13.68 8.62 14.42
CA THR A 136 -14.44 9.87 14.27
C THR A 136 -14.71 10.21 12.79
N PRO A 137 -15.77 10.99 12.47
CA PRO A 137 -16.02 11.46 11.10
C PRO A 137 -14.82 12.20 10.49
N ASN A 138 -14.15 13.04 11.28
CA ASN A 138 -12.97 13.79 10.84
C ASN A 138 -11.78 12.86 10.58
N GLY A 139 -11.53 11.89 11.46
CA GLY A 139 -10.46 10.91 11.29
C GLY A 139 -10.68 10.01 10.07
N LYS A 140 -11.92 9.54 9.84
CA LYS A 140 -12.28 8.79 8.62
C LYS A 140 -12.08 9.63 7.35
N THR A 141 -12.46 10.90 7.39
CA THR A 141 -12.28 11.84 6.26
C THR A 141 -10.80 12.07 5.98
N ALA A 142 -9.99 12.29 7.02
CA ALA A 142 -8.54 12.44 6.90
C ALA A 142 -7.89 11.17 6.32
N LEU A 143 -8.22 10.00 6.86
CA LEU A 143 -7.74 8.71 6.35
C LEU A 143 -8.09 8.53 4.87
N ARG A 144 -9.35 8.77 4.49
CA ARG A 144 -9.80 8.68 3.11
C ARG A 144 -9.05 9.63 2.19
N SER A 145 -8.82 10.86 2.62
CA SER A 145 -8.06 11.86 1.87
C SER A 145 -6.61 11.42 1.62
N GLN A 146 -5.94 10.92 2.67
CA GLN A 146 -4.57 10.44 2.56
C GLN A 146 -4.46 9.20 1.67
N LEU A 147 -5.41 8.26 1.77
CA LEU A 147 -5.47 7.10 0.89
C LEU A 147 -5.67 7.48 -0.56
N ARG A 148 -6.59 8.42 -0.87
CA ARG A 148 -6.77 8.95 -2.22
C ARG A 148 -5.47 9.54 -2.77
N LYS A 149 -4.75 10.30 -1.96
CA LYS A 149 -3.46 10.90 -2.33
C LYS A 149 -2.42 9.81 -2.65
N VAL A 150 -2.27 8.82 -1.78
CA VAL A 150 -1.35 7.69 -1.97
C VAL A 150 -1.69 6.91 -3.24
N ILE A 151 -2.96 6.57 -3.45
CA ILE A 151 -3.41 5.81 -4.62
C ILE A 151 -3.19 6.63 -5.91
N THR A 152 -3.47 7.93 -5.90
CA THR A 152 -3.20 8.80 -7.06
C THR A 152 -1.70 8.92 -7.35
N GLN A 153 -0.86 8.97 -6.31
CA GLN A 153 0.60 9.04 -6.43
C GLN A 153 1.23 7.69 -6.76
N SER A 154 0.52 6.58 -6.56
CA SER A 154 1.01 5.23 -6.84
C SER A 154 1.37 5.02 -8.31
N GLU A 155 0.76 5.78 -9.20
CA GLU A 155 0.90 5.58 -10.64
C GLU A 155 0.51 4.17 -11.11
N LEU A 156 -0.20 3.38 -10.29
CA LEU A 156 -0.76 2.08 -10.65
C LEU A 156 -2.16 2.22 -11.27
N VAL A 157 -2.85 3.31 -10.96
CA VAL A 157 -4.11 3.67 -11.60
C VAL A 157 -3.96 4.91 -12.48
N ALA A 158 -4.77 4.97 -13.54
CA ALA A 158 -4.84 6.12 -14.42
C ALA A 158 -5.30 7.36 -13.63
N LYS A 159 -4.52 8.45 -13.68
CA LYS A 159 -4.84 9.72 -12.97
C LYS A 159 -6.16 10.34 -13.45
N SER A 160 -6.57 10.02 -14.68
CA SER A 160 -7.82 10.41 -15.30
C SER A 160 -9.05 9.66 -14.76
N SER A 161 -8.88 8.66 -13.88
CA SER A 161 -9.98 7.84 -13.35
C SER A 161 -10.21 8.07 -11.84
N PRO A 162 -10.95 9.13 -11.45
CA PRO A 162 -11.38 9.34 -10.06
C PRO A 162 -12.16 8.15 -9.48
N GLN A 163 -12.87 7.41 -10.32
CA GLN A 163 -13.62 6.21 -9.93
C GLN A 163 -12.67 5.11 -9.41
N SER A 164 -11.58 4.83 -10.13
CA SER A 164 -10.56 3.87 -9.69
C SER A 164 -9.96 4.23 -8.34
N VAL A 165 -9.62 5.51 -8.17
CA VAL A 165 -9.05 6.02 -6.91
C VAL A 165 -10.04 5.85 -5.77
N ASN A 166 -11.31 6.17 -5.98
CA ASN A 166 -12.35 6.02 -4.96
C ASN A 166 -12.59 4.55 -4.60
N LEU A 167 -12.74 3.68 -5.59
CA LEU A 167 -12.95 2.25 -5.40
C LEU A 167 -11.81 1.64 -4.58
N LEU A 168 -10.56 1.89 -4.97
CA LEU A 168 -9.40 1.37 -4.23
C LEU A 168 -9.29 1.99 -2.84
N THR A 169 -9.65 3.25 -2.67
CA THR A 169 -9.69 3.88 -1.34
C THR A 169 -10.68 3.15 -0.44
N ASP A 170 -11.89 2.89 -0.92
CA ASP A 170 -12.91 2.15 -0.19
C ASP A 170 -12.44 0.74 0.17
N LYS A 171 -11.81 0.05 -0.78
CA LYS A 171 -11.29 -1.30 -0.57
C LYS A 171 -10.15 -1.31 0.44
N VAL A 172 -9.22 -0.35 0.40
CA VAL A 172 -8.17 -0.25 1.42
C VAL A 172 -8.77 0.02 2.81
N ILE A 173 -9.74 0.93 2.94
CA ILE A 173 -10.40 1.19 4.22
C ILE A 173 -11.04 -0.10 4.75
N GLN A 174 -11.77 -0.85 3.91
CA GLN A 174 -12.39 -2.13 4.26
C GLN A 174 -11.35 -3.16 4.76
N ARG A 175 -10.12 -3.17 4.21
CA ARG A 175 -9.04 -4.06 4.64
C ARG A 175 -8.38 -3.63 5.95
N VAL A 176 -8.29 -2.34 6.21
CA VAL A 176 -7.67 -1.78 7.42
C VAL A 176 -8.62 -1.83 8.62
N GLU A 177 -9.92 -1.64 8.40
CA GLU A 177 -10.94 -1.50 9.45
C GLU A 177 -10.93 -2.64 10.50
N PRO A 178 -10.81 -3.94 10.15
CA PRO A 178 -10.77 -5.01 11.14
C PRO A 178 -9.61 -4.86 12.14
N SER A 179 -8.45 -4.38 11.68
CA SER A 179 -7.30 -4.12 12.55
C SER A 179 -7.53 -2.92 13.44
N LEU A 180 -8.29 -1.92 12.98
CA LEU A 180 -8.58 -0.71 13.76
C LEU A 180 -9.77 -0.87 14.72
N LYS A 181 -10.57 -1.93 14.61
CA LYS A 181 -11.68 -2.20 15.54
C LYS A 181 -11.21 -2.67 16.92
N SER A 182 -10.00 -3.22 17.01
CA SER A 182 -9.45 -3.74 18.27
C SER A 182 -7.97 -3.38 18.43
N PRO A 183 -7.57 -2.74 19.54
CA PRO A 183 -6.17 -2.48 19.85
C PRO A 183 -5.30 -3.75 19.89
N SER A 184 -5.86 -4.90 20.29
CA SER A 184 -5.11 -6.16 20.31
C SER A 184 -4.83 -6.64 18.89
N THR A 185 -5.81 -6.60 18.00
CA THR A 185 -5.63 -6.95 16.58
C THR A 185 -4.62 -6.03 15.92
N PHE A 186 -4.71 -4.72 16.19
CA PHE A 186 -3.73 -3.75 15.70
C PHE A 186 -2.31 -4.04 16.21
N LYS A 187 -2.14 -4.41 17.49
CA LYS A 187 -0.84 -4.82 18.05
C LYS A 187 -0.32 -6.11 17.41
N GLN A 188 -1.21 -7.00 16.98
CA GLN A 188 -0.92 -8.31 16.38
C GLN A 188 -0.91 -8.29 14.82
N VAL A 189 -0.76 -7.13 14.18
CA VAL A 189 -0.65 -7.04 12.71
C VAL A 189 0.50 -7.87 12.14
N LEU A 190 1.57 -8.07 12.91
CA LEU A 190 2.72 -8.91 12.53
C LEU A 190 2.58 -10.38 12.96
N GLY A 191 1.46 -10.76 13.58
CA GLY A 191 1.26 -12.09 14.16
C GLY A 191 2.17 -12.35 15.37
N THR A 192 2.31 -13.63 15.69
CA THR A 192 3.28 -14.12 16.69
C THR A 192 4.69 -14.20 16.09
N SER A 193 5.73 -14.28 16.93
CA SER A 193 7.11 -14.43 16.47
C SER A 193 7.33 -15.66 15.58
N ASP A 194 6.67 -16.78 15.88
CA ASP A 194 6.77 -18.00 15.06
C ASP A 194 6.09 -17.84 13.70
N GLN A 195 4.91 -17.21 13.67
CA GLN A 195 4.23 -16.88 12.41
C GLN A 195 5.07 -15.92 11.57
N TYR A 196 5.60 -14.86 12.20
CA TYR A 196 6.47 -13.88 11.55
C TYR A 196 7.65 -14.56 10.85
N ARG A 197 8.41 -15.37 11.58
CA ARG A 197 9.58 -16.09 11.05
C ARG A 197 9.21 -16.96 9.86
N ARG A 198 8.13 -17.77 9.97
CA ARG A 198 7.68 -18.64 8.87
C ARG A 198 7.30 -17.85 7.63
N VAL A 199 6.65 -16.69 7.79
CA VAL A 199 6.28 -15.81 6.67
C VAL A 199 7.53 -15.21 6.03
N VAL A 200 8.52 -14.77 6.81
CA VAL A 200 9.79 -14.25 6.28
C VAL A 200 10.52 -15.32 5.46
N GLU A 201 10.70 -16.52 6.02
CA GLU A 201 11.47 -17.62 5.40
C GLU A 201 10.85 -18.15 4.10
N ASN A 202 9.53 -17.99 3.91
CA ASN A 202 8.81 -18.67 2.82
C ASN A 202 8.02 -17.72 1.91
N PHE A 203 7.30 -16.75 2.49
CA PHE A 203 6.47 -15.82 1.73
C PHE A 203 7.24 -14.58 1.28
N CYS A 204 8.10 -14.02 2.14
CA CYS A 204 8.90 -12.85 1.81
C CYS A 204 10.27 -13.21 1.22
N THR A 205 10.66 -14.48 1.15
CA THR A 205 11.97 -14.87 0.59
C THR A 205 11.86 -14.99 -0.94
N PRO A 206 12.63 -14.22 -1.73
CA PRO A 206 12.58 -14.25 -3.19
C PRO A 206 12.74 -15.67 -3.79
N PRO A 207 11.99 -16.04 -4.83
CA PRO A 207 11.02 -15.23 -5.56
C PRO A 207 9.65 -15.08 -4.86
N GLY A 208 9.49 -15.49 -3.60
CA GLY A 208 8.24 -15.42 -2.85
C GLY A 208 7.23 -16.49 -3.26
N MET A 209 6.14 -16.63 -2.51
CA MET A 209 5.05 -17.56 -2.84
C MET A 209 3.69 -16.86 -2.95
N PRO A 210 2.69 -17.47 -3.60
CA PRO A 210 1.34 -16.94 -3.65
C PRO A 210 0.68 -16.89 -2.26
N VAL A 211 -0.20 -15.91 -2.04
CA VAL A 211 -0.91 -15.70 -0.77
C VAL A 211 -1.63 -16.96 -0.29
N LYS A 212 -2.35 -17.66 -1.18
CA LYS A 212 -3.10 -18.88 -0.82
C LYS A 212 -2.19 -19.97 -0.24
N GLN A 213 -1.00 -20.16 -0.82
CA GLN A 213 -0.03 -21.13 -0.34
C GLN A 213 0.52 -20.73 1.05
N ALA A 214 0.84 -19.45 1.24
CA ALA A 214 1.31 -18.94 2.52
C ALA A 214 0.27 -19.11 3.64
N GLN A 215 -1.01 -18.91 3.33
CA GLN A 215 -2.10 -19.10 4.30
C GLN A 215 -2.30 -20.56 4.70
N THR A 216 -1.99 -21.51 3.83
CA THR A 216 -1.99 -22.95 4.19
C THR A 216 -0.84 -23.30 5.13
N MET A 217 0.33 -22.69 4.94
CA MET A 217 1.53 -22.96 5.74
C MET A 217 1.53 -22.22 7.09
N VAL A 218 0.94 -21.03 7.14
CA VAL A 218 0.79 -20.21 8.35
C VAL A 218 -0.69 -19.87 8.55
N PRO A 219 -1.49 -20.85 9.01
CA PRO A 219 -2.92 -20.65 9.18
C PRO A 219 -3.21 -19.57 10.24
N GLY A 220 -4.32 -18.87 10.07
CA GLY A 220 -4.77 -17.81 10.96
C GLY A 220 -4.25 -16.41 10.63
N LEU A 221 -3.33 -16.27 9.66
CA LEU A 221 -2.96 -14.96 9.13
C LEU A 221 -3.81 -14.57 7.92
N SER A 222 -4.31 -13.34 7.94
CA SER A 222 -4.90 -12.70 6.77
C SER A 222 -3.84 -12.32 5.73
N SER A 223 -4.26 -12.13 4.47
CA SER A 223 -3.39 -11.63 3.40
C SER A 223 -2.72 -10.30 3.76
N VAL A 224 -3.47 -9.39 4.41
CA VAL A 224 -2.95 -8.11 4.92
C VAL A 224 -1.80 -8.33 5.90
N GLN A 225 -1.91 -9.29 6.84
CA GLN A 225 -0.84 -9.57 7.80
C GLN A 225 0.38 -10.19 7.12
N LEU A 226 0.20 -11.06 6.12
CA LEU A 226 1.30 -11.61 5.33
C LEU A 226 2.08 -10.50 4.62
N TYR A 227 1.39 -9.58 3.95
CA TYR A 227 2.03 -8.42 3.33
C TYR A 227 2.67 -7.47 4.35
N ALA A 228 2.05 -7.29 5.52
CA ALA A 228 2.56 -6.43 6.58
C ALA A 228 3.92 -6.93 7.11
N ILE A 229 4.08 -8.26 7.22
CA ILE A 229 5.35 -8.89 7.57
C ILE A 229 6.41 -8.59 6.51
N CYS A 230 6.11 -8.74 5.21
CA CYS A 230 7.09 -8.42 4.16
C CYS A 230 7.42 -6.93 4.11
N VAL A 231 6.45 -6.04 4.34
CA VAL A 231 6.69 -4.59 4.42
C VAL A 231 7.65 -4.28 5.57
N GLN A 232 7.43 -4.86 6.76
CA GLN A 232 8.32 -4.72 7.90
C GLN A 232 9.71 -5.29 7.62
N GLU A 233 9.80 -6.50 7.06
CA GLU A 233 11.07 -7.19 6.75
C GLU A 233 11.88 -6.45 5.67
N SER A 234 11.21 -5.82 4.71
CA SER A 234 11.90 -5.06 3.66
C SER A 234 12.67 -3.83 4.17
N GLY A 235 12.38 -3.39 5.40
CA GLY A 235 12.92 -2.17 5.99
C GLY A 235 12.25 -0.88 5.48
N LEU A 236 11.09 -1.01 4.83
CA LEU A 236 10.38 0.12 4.23
C LEU A 236 9.88 1.11 5.28
N ALA A 237 9.38 0.58 6.40
CA ALA A 237 8.93 1.39 7.52
C ALA A 237 10.07 2.23 8.12
N GLU A 238 11.24 1.61 8.30
CA GLU A 238 12.44 2.24 8.83
C GLU A 238 13.03 3.27 7.87
N GLU A 239 12.95 3.03 6.56
CA GLU A 239 13.36 4.00 5.55
C GLU A 239 12.46 5.25 5.59
N ILE A 240 11.15 5.07 5.66
CA ILE A 240 10.19 6.17 5.73
C ILE A 240 10.39 6.96 7.03
N ARG A 241 10.59 6.26 8.16
CA ARG A 241 10.92 6.88 9.45
C ARG A 241 12.18 7.74 9.40
N ARG A 242 13.24 7.30 8.74
CA ARG A 242 14.48 8.07 8.63
C ARG A 242 14.26 9.37 7.86
N ARG A 243 13.47 9.32 6.79
CA ARG A 243 13.16 10.48 5.94
C ARG A 243 12.25 11.50 6.62
N SER A 244 11.37 11.09 7.56
CA SER A 244 10.49 12.02 8.28
C SER A 244 11.17 12.85 9.36
N LYS A 245 12.43 12.55 9.71
CA LYS A 245 13.21 13.26 10.73
C LYS A 245 14.20 14.29 10.15
N THR A 246 14.35 14.32 8.83
CA THR A 246 15.16 15.27 8.05
C THR A 246 14.27 16.35 7.45
#